data_AF-A0A401I6V3-F1
#
_entry.id   AF-A0A401I6V3-F1
#
_cell.length_a   1.000
_cell.length_b   1.000
_cell.length_c   1.000
_cell.angle_alpha   90.00
_cell.angle_beta   90.00
_cell.angle_gamma   90.00
#
_symmetry.space_group_name_H-M   'P 1'
#
loop_
_entity.id
_entity.type
_entity.pdbx_description
1 polymer ?
#
loop_
_entity_poly.entity_id
_entity_poly.type
_entity_poly.pdbx_seq_one_letter_code
_entity_poly.pdbx_strand_id
1 'polypeptide(L)'
;MKRIRNYAWTVLVLLAAMAVGAACGSKTYEPHAINEATDRCVICNMAIKDDQYATQIITKDGQSLKFDDLGCMNQWKTENGTDTIGAAFVRDYTNSKWLKYEDAYYVYEAQIKTPMAYGIVSFESEKEAEAFIAEHGSGTLMKADDLAQHSWAVNRDMMDMDGHSHDADGHADGESGHGDGEAGHSHDGEAGQGHEGKTDEHGGDSAHDDGEAQGHDASETEGAHGASEAATTDHGAGSAS
;
A
#
# COMPACT_ATOMS: atom_id res chain seq x y z
N MET A 1 62.44 -34.70 -12.29
CA MET A 1 61.96 -33.71 -11.28
C MET A 1 61.47 -32.39 -11.87
N LYS A 2 62.18 -31.72 -12.78
CA LYS A 2 61.75 -30.41 -13.33
C LYS A 2 60.40 -30.42 -14.10
N ARG A 3 60.12 -31.47 -14.88
CA ARG A 3 58.86 -31.56 -15.67
C ARG A 3 57.61 -31.72 -14.81
N ILE A 4 57.69 -32.51 -13.72
CA ILE A 4 56.58 -32.71 -12.77
C ILE A 4 56.24 -31.41 -12.03
N ARG A 5 57.24 -30.59 -11.72
CA ARG A 5 57.05 -29.28 -11.09
C ARG A 5 56.37 -28.26 -12.04
N ASN A 6 56.60 -28.38 -13.35
CA ASN A 6 55.95 -27.53 -14.35
C ASN A 6 54.48 -27.93 -14.56
N TYR A 7 54.16 -29.23 -14.58
CA TYR A 7 52.77 -29.71 -14.67
C TYR A 7 51.96 -29.36 -13.42
N ALA A 8 52.55 -29.48 -12.23
CA ALA A 8 51.93 -29.05 -10.98
C ALA A 8 51.60 -27.56 -10.99
N TRP A 9 52.48 -26.72 -11.56
CA TRP A 9 52.26 -25.28 -11.64
C TRP A 9 51.19 -24.92 -12.68
N THR A 10 51.16 -25.58 -13.84
CA THR A 10 50.10 -25.37 -14.84
C THR A 10 48.73 -25.84 -14.34
N VAL A 11 48.66 -26.94 -13.59
CA VAL A 11 47.41 -27.43 -12.99
C VAL A 11 46.91 -26.48 -11.91
N LEU A 12 47.81 -25.89 -11.12
CA LEU A 12 47.47 -24.93 -10.07
C LEU A 12 46.97 -23.59 -10.64
N VAL A 13 47.56 -23.13 -11.76
CA VAL A 13 47.07 -21.94 -12.50
C VAL A 13 45.70 -22.21 -13.14
N LEU A 14 45.47 -23.40 -13.69
CA LEU A 14 44.17 -23.78 -14.25
C LEU A 14 43.07 -23.91 -13.18
N LEU A 15 43.39 -24.47 -12.01
CA LEU A 15 42.47 -24.54 -10.87
C LEU A 15 42.13 -23.16 -10.30
N ALA A 16 43.12 -22.25 -10.23
CA ALA A 16 42.90 -20.87 -9.82
C ALA A 16 42.03 -20.10 -10.84
N ALA A 17 42.27 -20.31 -12.15
CA ALA A 17 41.45 -19.70 -13.21
C ALA A 17 40.00 -20.20 -13.21
N MET A 18 39.77 -21.48 -12.88
CA MET A 18 38.42 -22.06 -12.77
C MET A 18 37.68 -21.59 -11.50
N ALA A 19 38.40 -21.30 -10.41
CA ALA A 19 37.82 -20.74 -9.18
C ALA A 19 37.39 -19.27 -9.32
N VAL A 20 38.04 -18.49 -10.18
CA VAL A 20 37.68 -17.07 -10.44
C VAL A 20 36.38 -16.94 -11.26
N GLY A 21 35.98 -17.97 -12.01
CA GLY A 21 34.75 -17.94 -12.82
C GLY A 21 33.43 -18.17 -12.07
N ALA A 22 33.48 -18.65 -10.82
CA ALA A 22 32.29 -18.95 -10.02
C ALA A 22 31.82 -17.79 -9.13
N ALA A 23 32.53 -16.67 -9.14
CA ALA A 23 32.37 -15.60 -8.16
C ALA A 23 32.20 -14.23 -8.82
N CYS A 24 31.18 -14.03 -9.67
CA CYS A 24 30.59 -12.71 -9.89
C CYS A 24 29.26 -12.81 -10.64
N GLY A 25 28.20 -13.16 -9.93
CA GLY A 25 26.83 -13.04 -10.41
C GLY A 25 25.98 -12.47 -9.28
N SER A 26 26.12 -11.17 -9.00
CA SER A 26 25.12 -10.48 -8.17
C SER A 26 23.77 -10.65 -8.87
N LYS A 27 22.79 -11.29 -8.22
CA LYS A 27 21.43 -11.33 -8.73
C LYS A 27 20.95 -9.89 -8.88
N THR A 28 20.74 -9.46 -10.12
CA THR A 28 20.11 -8.18 -10.43
C THR A 28 18.60 -8.41 -10.46
N TYR A 29 17.87 -7.63 -9.69
CA TYR A 29 16.42 -7.62 -9.69
C TYR A 29 15.98 -6.42 -10.51
N GLU A 30 15.06 -6.64 -11.44
CA GLU A 30 14.53 -5.61 -12.32
C GLU A 30 13.01 -5.54 -12.16
N PRO A 31 12.42 -4.34 -12.25
CA PRO A 31 10.97 -4.20 -12.18
C PRO A 31 10.31 -4.81 -13.42
N HIS A 32 9.06 -5.24 -13.26
CA HIS A 32 8.27 -5.79 -14.35
C HIS A 32 7.21 -4.76 -14.77
N ALA A 33 6.88 -4.75 -16.07
CA ALA A 33 5.79 -3.92 -16.57
C ALA A 33 4.47 -4.24 -15.83
N ILE A 34 3.64 -3.19 -15.66
CA ILE A 34 2.27 -3.35 -15.19
C ILE A 34 1.40 -3.81 -16.35
N ASN A 35 0.55 -4.80 -16.08
CA ASN A 35 -0.51 -5.26 -16.97
C ASN A 35 -1.84 -4.89 -16.30
N GLU A 36 -2.42 -3.76 -16.69
CA GLU A 36 -3.64 -3.23 -16.09
C GLU A 36 -4.84 -4.19 -16.17
N ALA A 37 -4.86 -5.10 -17.15
CA ALA A 37 -5.94 -6.07 -17.28
C ALA A 37 -5.94 -7.11 -16.15
N THR A 38 -4.75 -7.53 -15.69
CA THR A 38 -4.60 -8.70 -14.80
C THR A 38 -3.95 -8.39 -13.47
N ASP A 39 -3.11 -7.37 -13.37
CA ASP A 39 -2.40 -7.06 -12.14
C ASP A 39 -3.36 -6.50 -11.09
N ARG A 40 -3.22 -7.01 -9.87
CA ARG A 40 -3.97 -6.60 -8.69
C ARG A 40 -3.01 -6.33 -7.56
N CYS A 41 -3.29 -5.27 -6.79
CA CYS A 41 -2.51 -4.95 -5.61
C CYS A 41 -2.61 -6.11 -4.60
N VAL A 42 -1.47 -6.56 -4.10
CA VAL A 42 -1.40 -7.70 -3.17
C VAL A 42 -2.09 -7.41 -1.83
N ILE A 43 -2.27 -6.13 -1.48
CA ILE A 43 -2.86 -5.70 -0.20
C ILE A 43 -4.35 -5.37 -0.32
N CYS A 44 -4.73 -4.47 -1.23
CA CYS A 44 -6.13 -4.02 -1.35
C CYS A 44 -6.94 -4.77 -2.43
N ASN A 45 -6.29 -5.63 -3.23
CA ASN A 45 -6.89 -6.36 -4.35
C ASN A 45 -7.52 -5.47 -5.45
N MET A 46 -7.21 -4.17 -5.47
CA MET A 46 -7.63 -3.26 -6.54
C MET A 46 -6.78 -3.45 -7.80
N ALA A 47 -7.32 -3.04 -8.95
CA ALA A 47 -6.59 -3.04 -10.21
C ALA A 47 -5.46 -2.00 -10.19
N ILE A 48 -4.28 -2.40 -10.68
CA ILE A 48 -3.11 -1.52 -10.74
C ILE A 48 -3.06 -0.85 -12.11
N LYS A 49 -2.99 0.48 -12.12
CA LYS A 49 -2.74 1.27 -13.33
C LYS A 49 -1.25 1.34 -13.63
N ASP A 50 -0.88 1.45 -14.89
CA ASP A 50 0.51 1.69 -15.29
C ASP A 50 0.86 3.18 -15.19
N ASP A 51 0.83 3.70 -13.96
CA ASP A 51 1.00 5.12 -13.67
C ASP A 51 2.08 5.38 -12.60
N GLN A 52 2.14 6.61 -12.13
CA GLN A 52 3.17 7.07 -11.21
C GLN A 52 2.99 6.61 -9.75
N TYR A 53 1.88 5.96 -9.41
CA TYR A 53 1.61 5.46 -8.05
C TYR A 53 1.94 3.97 -7.90
N ALA A 54 2.05 3.25 -9.03
CA ALA A 54 2.37 1.83 -9.01
C ALA A 54 3.73 1.58 -8.36
N THR A 55 3.79 0.59 -7.48
CA THR A 55 5.03 0.19 -6.82
C THR A 55 5.20 -1.32 -6.84
N GLN A 56 6.42 -1.79 -6.62
CA GLN A 56 6.75 -3.20 -6.81
C GLN A 56 7.81 -3.69 -5.83
N ILE A 57 7.66 -4.92 -5.34
CA ILE A 57 8.70 -5.69 -4.66
C ILE A 57 9.04 -6.88 -5.54
N ILE A 58 10.33 -7.08 -5.81
CA ILE A 58 10.86 -8.31 -6.38
C ILE A 58 11.50 -9.11 -5.25
N THR A 59 10.98 -10.30 -4.97
CA THR A 59 11.51 -11.18 -3.92
C THR A 59 12.78 -11.91 -4.38
N LYS A 60 13.53 -12.49 -3.42
CA LYS A 60 14.82 -13.15 -3.70
C LYS A 60 14.73 -14.37 -4.63
N ASP A 61 13.56 -15.00 -4.68
CA ASP A 61 13.18 -16.11 -5.57
C ASP A 61 12.58 -15.64 -6.90
N GLY A 62 12.37 -14.33 -7.09
CA GLY A 62 11.99 -13.71 -8.36
C GLY A 62 10.49 -13.47 -8.53
N GLN A 63 9.69 -13.64 -7.48
CA GLN A 63 8.28 -13.24 -7.52
C GLN A 63 8.17 -11.71 -7.59
N SER A 64 7.26 -11.24 -8.42
CA SER A 64 6.93 -9.82 -8.56
C SER A 64 5.63 -9.53 -7.83
N LEU A 65 5.73 -8.88 -6.67
CA LEU A 65 4.60 -8.36 -5.91
C LEU A 65 4.35 -6.91 -6.32
N LYS A 66 3.13 -6.56 -6.69
CA LYS A 66 2.79 -5.22 -7.21
C LYS A 66 1.74 -4.57 -6.31
N PHE A 67 1.81 -3.25 -6.21
CA PHE A 67 0.92 -2.45 -5.39
C PHE A 67 0.48 -1.21 -6.17
N ASP A 68 -0.73 -0.75 -5.92
CA ASP A 68 -1.31 0.47 -6.50
C ASP A 68 -0.93 1.74 -5.73
N ASP A 69 -0.42 1.61 -4.51
CA ASP A 69 0.01 2.72 -3.66
C ASP A 69 1.25 2.32 -2.83
N LEU A 70 2.10 3.30 -2.51
CA LEU A 70 3.29 3.11 -1.68
C LEU A 70 2.93 2.62 -0.26
N GLY A 71 1.80 3.10 0.30
CA GLY A 71 1.35 2.65 1.60
C GLY A 71 0.96 1.18 1.64
N CYS A 72 0.39 0.64 0.55
CA CYS A 72 0.18 -0.79 0.39
C CYS A 72 1.50 -1.57 0.38
N MET A 73 2.54 -1.09 -0.32
CA MET A 73 3.86 -1.73 -0.22
C MET A 73 4.36 -1.74 1.22
N ASN A 74 4.24 -0.61 1.94
CA ASN A 74 4.70 -0.53 3.32
C ASN A 74 3.94 -1.47 4.26
N GLN A 75 2.62 -1.57 4.09
CA GLN A 75 1.80 -2.52 4.84
C GLN A 75 2.31 -3.95 4.62
N TRP A 76 2.57 -4.34 3.37
CA TRP A 76 3.14 -5.65 3.06
C TRP A 76 4.49 -5.88 3.75
N LYS A 77 5.40 -4.90 3.70
CA LYS A 77 6.71 -4.96 4.38
C LYS A 77 6.57 -5.12 5.90
N THR A 78 5.58 -4.48 6.49
CA THR A 78 5.31 -4.56 7.94
C THR A 78 4.79 -5.94 8.33
N GLU A 79 3.88 -6.52 7.54
CA GLU A 79 3.27 -7.82 7.81
C GLU A 79 4.19 -9.00 7.52
N ASN A 80 5.06 -8.90 6.51
CA ASN A 80 5.87 -10.02 6.01
C ASN A 80 7.37 -9.90 6.33
N GLY A 81 7.80 -8.73 6.81
CA GLY A 81 9.21 -8.40 6.96
C GLY A 81 9.91 -8.14 5.63
N THR A 82 11.21 -7.83 5.71
CA THR A 82 12.03 -7.43 4.53
C THR A 82 13.05 -8.48 4.12
N ASP A 83 13.18 -9.59 4.85
CA ASP A 83 14.22 -10.60 4.65
C ASP A 83 14.12 -11.33 3.31
N THR A 84 12.93 -11.38 2.71
CA THR A 84 12.68 -12.05 1.42
C THR A 84 12.78 -11.10 0.23
N ILE A 85 12.94 -9.79 0.46
CA ILE A 85 13.01 -8.78 -0.59
C ILE A 85 14.38 -8.86 -1.29
N GLY A 86 14.34 -8.94 -2.62
CA GLY A 86 15.51 -8.81 -3.49
C GLY A 86 15.75 -7.36 -3.88
N ALA A 87 14.69 -6.65 -4.31
CA ALA A 87 14.67 -5.22 -4.54
C ALA A 87 13.24 -4.66 -4.42
N ALA A 88 13.11 -3.37 -4.15
CA ALA A 88 11.85 -2.64 -4.18
C ALA A 88 11.95 -1.46 -5.15
N PHE A 89 10.84 -1.17 -5.82
CA PHE A 89 10.76 -0.15 -6.86
C PHE A 89 9.54 0.73 -6.67
N VAL A 90 9.72 2.00 -6.98
CA VAL A 90 8.67 3.03 -7.02
C VAL A 90 8.70 3.71 -8.38
N ARG A 91 7.61 4.40 -8.74
CA ARG A 91 7.54 5.16 -9.99
C ARG A 91 7.86 6.62 -9.72
N ASP A 92 8.63 7.23 -10.60
CA ASP A 92 8.81 8.69 -10.61
C ASP A 92 7.47 9.38 -10.86
N TYR A 93 7.13 10.37 -10.04
CA TYR A 93 5.85 11.07 -10.09
C TYR A 93 5.63 11.82 -11.41
N THR A 94 6.73 12.28 -12.04
CA THR A 94 6.68 13.15 -13.21
C THR A 94 6.58 12.36 -14.51
N ASN A 95 7.34 11.26 -14.62
CA ASN A 95 7.53 10.54 -15.88
C ASN A 95 7.25 9.02 -15.78
N SER A 96 6.84 8.53 -14.61
CA SER A 96 6.54 7.13 -14.35
C SER A 96 7.70 6.18 -14.66
N LYS A 97 8.97 6.60 -14.64
CA LYS A 97 10.09 5.66 -14.70
C LYS A 97 10.18 4.86 -13.41
N TRP A 98 10.66 3.62 -13.53
CA TRP A 98 11.00 2.84 -12.34
C TRP A 98 12.28 3.38 -11.68
N LEU A 99 12.19 3.60 -10.38
CA LEU A 99 13.27 3.99 -9.50
C LEU A 99 13.44 2.90 -8.45
N LYS A 100 14.67 2.68 -7.99
CA LYS A 100 14.89 1.90 -6.77
C LYS A 100 14.32 2.65 -5.59
N TYR A 101 13.62 1.95 -4.71
CA TYR A 101 13.00 2.51 -3.52
C TYR A 101 14.04 3.26 -2.66
N GLU A 102 15.21 2.67 -2.45
CA GLU A 102 16.28 3.27 -1.64
C GLU A 102 16.91 4.54 -2.23
N ASP A 103 16.83 4.73 -3.55
CA ASP A 103 17.47 5.83 -4.26
C ASP A 103 16.52 7.01 -4.53
N ALA A 104 15.21 6.83 -4.28
CA ALA A 104 14.19 7.83 -4.56
C ALA A 104 14.06 8.89 -3.44
N TYR A 105 13.54 10.05 -3.82
CA TYR A 105 13.08 11.09 -2.90
C TYR A 105 11.57 11.02 -2.77
N TYR A 106 11.05 11.31 -1.59
CA TYR A 106 9.63 11.20 -1.30
C TYR A 106 9.09 12.55 -0.81
N VAL A 107 7.86 12.86 -1.19
CA VAL A 107 7.12 13.97 -0.61
C VAL A 107 5.87 13.41 0.04
N TYR A 108 5.69 13.74 1.32
CA TYR A 108 4.44 13.49 2.03
C TYR A 108 3.67 14.77 2.27
N GLU A 109 2.38 14.73 1.97
CA GLU A 109 1.39 15.68 2.45
C GLU A 109 0.03 14.96 2.47
N ALA A 110 -0.72 15.10 3.56
CA ALA A 110 -1.98 14.38 3.74
C ALA A 110 -2.99 14.71 2.63
N GLN A 111 -2.90 15.91 2.04
CA GLN A 111 -3.78 16.37 0.97
C GLN A 111 -3.35 15.93 -0.45
N ILE A 112 -2.22 15.24 -0.61
CA ILE A 112 -1.87 14.62 -1.89
C ILE A 112 -2.80 13.44 -2.17
N LYS A 113 -3.46 13.45 -3.32
CA LYS A 113 -4.34 12.36 -3.75
C LYS A 113 -3.50 11.21 -4.31
N THR A 114 -3.46 10.11 -3.58
CA THR A 114 -2.92 8.82 -4.04
C THR A 114 -4.03 7.77 -4.05
N PRO A 115 -3.90 6.65 -4.78
CA PRO A 115 -4.97 5.66 -4.94
C PRO A 115 -5.55 5.15 -3.62
N MET A 116 -4.72 5.02 -2.58
CA MET A 116 -5.12 4.58 -1.26
C MET A 116 -4.99 5.67 -0.18
N ALA A 117 -4.93 6.95 -0.60
CA ALA A 117 -4.93 8.14 0.25
C ALA A 117 -3.83 8.17 1.34
N TYR A 118 -2.67 7.57 1.08
CA TYR A 118 -1.49 7.69 1.94
C TYR A 118 -0.73 9.01 1.76
N GLY A 119 -0.94 9.71 0.64
CA GLY A 119 -0.41 11.05 0.43
C GLY A 119 1.11 11.11 0.24
N ILE A 120 1.72 10.03 -0.24
CA ILE A 120 3.17 9.97 -0.53
C ILE A 120 3.40 9.75 -2.02
N VAL A 121 4.27 10.56 -2.61
CA VAL A 121 4.72 10.45 -4.01
C VAL A 121 6.25 10.44 -4.07
N SER A 122 6.81 9.84 -5.13
CA SER A 122 8.26 9.62 -5.29
C SER A 122 8.85 10.36 -6.49
N PHE A 123 10.13 10.76 -6.38
CA PHE A 123 10.85 11.53 -7.40
C PHE A 123 12.26 10.98 -7.63
N GLU A 124 12.72 11.08 -8.88
CA GLU A 124 14.09 10.72 -9.30
C GLU A 124 15.14 11.63 -8.66
N SER A 125 14.78 12.91 -8.40
CA SER A 125 15.70 13.88 -7.83
C SER A 125 15.09 14.73 -6.71
N GLU A 126 15.96 15.14 -5.77
CA GLU A 126 15.61 16.08 -4.69
C GLU A 126 15.01 17.38 -5.24
N LYS A 127 15.59 17.89 -6.32
CA LYS A 127 15.15 19.14 -6.97
C LYS A 127 13.71 19.05 -7.47
N GLU A 128 13.30 17.91 -8.03
CA GLU A 128 11.93 17.72 -8.51
C GLU A 128 10.95 17.63 -7.34
N ALA A 129 11.34 16.95 -6.26
CA ALA A 129 10.55 16.91 -5.03
C ALA A 129 10.38 18.29 -4.39
N GLU A 130 11.45 19.09 -4.32
CA GLU A 130 11.39 20.49 -3.84
C GLU A 130 10.51 21.37 -4.73
N ALA A 131 10.60 21.20 -6.05
CA ALA A 131 9.76 21.93 -6.99
C ALA A 131 8.28 21.58 -6.81
N PHE A 132 7.97 20.30 -6.60
CA PHE A 132 6.62 19.84 -6.30
C PHE A 132 6.11 20.46 -4.99
N ILE A 133 6.90 20.47 -3.92
CA ILE A 133 6.51 21.11 -2.64
C ILE A 133 6.24 22.62 -2.86
N ALA A 134 7.09 23.30 -3.62
CA ALA A 134 6.91 24.73 -3.91
C ALA A 134 5.64 25.02 -4.72
N GLU A 135 5.28 24.14 -5.67
CA GLU A 135 4.05 24.27 -6.47
C GLU A 135 2.79 23.96 -5.66
N HIS A 136 2.84 22.93 -4.81
CA HIS A 136 1.72 22.49 -3.99
C HIS A 136 1.54 23.30 -2.69
N GLY A 137 2.54 24.09 -2.30
CA GLY A 137 2.51 25.02 -1.18
C GLY A 137 2.81 24.38 0.18
N SER A 138 2.77 23.06 0.29
CA SER A 138 3.16 22.30 1.48
C SER A 138 3.67 20.91 1.11
N GLY A 139 4.36 20.27 2.05
CA GLY A 139 4.88 18.92 1.91
C GLY A 139 6.18 18.73 2.66
N THR A 140 6.41 17.49 3.10
CA THR A 140 7.63 17.08 3.80
C THR A 140 8.47 16.25 2.85
N LEU A 141 9.66 16.75 2.51
CA LEU A 141 10.67 16.00 1.78
C LEU A 141 11.27 14.91 2.69
N MET A 142 11.36 13.69 2.17
CA MET A 142 11.85 12.51 2.88
C MET A 142 12.74 11.66 1.96
N LYS A 143 13.61 10.85 2.56
CA LYS A 143 14.32 9.74 1.92
C LYS A 143 13.73 8.40 2.40
N ALA A 144 14.18 7.31 1.80
CA ALA A 144 13.74 5.96 2.16
C ALA A 144 13.91 5.64 3.66
N ASP A 145 14.98 6.12 4.30
CA ASP A 145 15.23 5.90 5.73
C ASP A 145 14.22 6.62 6.64
N ASP A 146 13.71 7.78 6.20
CA ASP A 146 12.72 8.57 6.95
C ASP A 146 11.34 7.90 6.94
N LEU A 147 11.03 7.12 5.89
CA LEU A 147 9.76 6.40 5.73
C LEU A 147 9.54 5.34 6.84
N ALA A 148 10.60 4.83 7.45
CA ALA A 148 10.49 3.87 8.56
C ALA A 148 9.88 4.51 9.84
N GLN A 149 9.98 5.84 9.98
CA GLN A 149 9.46 6.59 11.12
C GLN A 149 8.17 7.35 10.78
N HIS A 150 7.74 7.29 9.51
CA HIS A 150 6.50 7.90 9.05
C HIS A 150 5.28 7.18 9.65
N SER A 151 4.17 7.91 9.86
CA SER A 151 2.97 7.38 10.54
C SER A 151 2.12 6.46 9.66
N TRP A 152 2.23 6.59 8.33
CA TRP A 152 1.44 5.84 7.34
C TRP A 152 -0.07 5.99 7.53
N ALA A 153 -0.51 7.13 8.08
CA ALA A 153 -1.93 7.40 8.28
C ALA A 153 -2.63 7.62 6.93
N VAL A 154 -3.68 6.83 6.68
CA VAL A 154 -4.58 7.04 5.53
C VAL A 154 -5.43 8.28 5.79
N ASN A 155 -5.53 9.17 4.81
CA ASN A 155 -6.43 10.29 4.87
C ASN A 155 -7.88 9.84 4.60
N ARG A 156 -8.67 9.72 5.68
CA ARG A 156 -10.05 9.25 5.61
C ARG A 156 -11.01 10.25 4.95
N ASP A 157 -10.72 11.55 5.06
CA ASP A 157 -11.55 12.60 4.47
C ASP A 157 -11.56 12.52 2.93
N MET A 158 -10.56 11.85 2.33
CA MET A 158 -10.51 11.62 0.88
C MET A 158 -11.33 10.41 0.40
N MET A 159 -11.78 9.56 1.32
CA MET A 159 -12.55 8.34 0.98
C MET A 159 -14.07 8.58 1.01
N ASP A 160 -14.54 9.71 1.56
CA ASP A 160 -15.96 10.03 1.77
C ASP A 160 -16.59 10.82 0.61
N MET A 161 -16.39 10.37 -0.64
CA MET A 161 -17.10 10.92 -1.81
C MET A 161 -17.99 9.84 -2.43
N ASP A 162 -19.31 10.08 -2.43
CA ASP A 162 -20.42 9.26 -2.96
C ASP A 162 -21.13 8.27 -2.01
N GLY A 163 -21.74 8.81 -0.95
CA GLY A 163 -22.97 8.25 -0.38
C GLY A 163 -24.19 8.67 -1.21
N HIS A 164 -24.37 8.10 -2.40
CA HIS A 164 -25.65 8.17 -3.08
C HIS A 164 -26.65 7.25 -2.36
N SER A 165 -27.61 7.86 -1.66
CA SER A 165 -28.78 7.20 -1.13
C SER A 165 -29.50 6.46 -2.27
N HIS A 166 -29.57 5.14 -2.19
CA HIS A 166 -30.65 4.41 -2.83
C HIS A 166 -31.91 4.69 -2.02
N ASP A 167 -32.57 5.80 -2.31
CA ASP A 167 -33.93 6.04 -1.87
C ASP A 167 -34.82 4.96 -2.48
N ALA A 168 -35.14 3.96 -1.66
CA ALA A 168 -36.22 3.03 -1.90
C ALA A 168 -37.54 3.79 -1.72
N ASP A 169 -37.99 4.48 -2.78
CA ASP A 169 -39.35 4.98 -2.86
C ASP A 169 -40.31 3.79 -3.02
N GLY A 170 -40.72 3.26 -1.86
CA GLY A 170 -41.89 2.41 -1.73
C GLY A 170 -43.15 3.22 -1.99
N HIS A 171 -43.78 3.01 -3.14
CA HIS A 171 -45.18 3.34 -3.35
C HIS A 171 -46.01 2.07 -3.39
N ALA A 172 -46.57 1.72 -2.23
CA ALA A 172 -47.83 1.00 -2.16
C ALA A 172 -48.95 2.04 -2.16
N ASP A 173 -49.97 1.84 -3.02
CA ASP A 173 -51.39 1.87 -2.68
C ASP A 173 -52.27 2.06 -3.93
N GLY A 174 -53.27 1.18 -4.12
CA GLY A 174 -54.47 1.51 -4.90
C GLY A 174 -54.98 0.40 -5.83
N GLU A 175 -55.85 -0.47 -5.31
CA GLU A 175 -56.73 -1.35 -6.09
C GLU A 175 -57.66 -0.59 -7.06
N SER A 176 -57.83 -1.10 -8.28
CA SER A 176 -59.09 -1.07 -9.03
C SER A 176 -59.05 -2.08 -10.19
N GLY A 177 -60.06 -2.96 -10.26
CA GLY A 177 -60.06 -4.17 -11.08
C GLY A 177 -60.64 -4.07 -12.51
N HIS A 178 -61.13 -5.23 -12.97
CA HIS A 178 -61.60 -5.65 -14.31
C HIS A 178 -60.48 -6.21 -15.21
N GLY A 179 -60.56 -7.36 -15.87
CA GLY A 179 -61.61 -8.37 -16.09
C GLY A 179 -61.26 -9.14 -17.38
N ASP A 180 -61.32 -10.47 -17.31
CA ASP A 180 -61.53 -11.49 -18.37
C ASP A 180 -60.60 -11.59 -19.61
N GLY A 181 -60.12 -12.82 -19.86
CA GLY A 181 -59.66 -13.23 -21.21
C GLY A 181 -58.76 -14.48 -21.23
N GLU A 182 -59.29 -15.58 -21.76
CA GLU A 182 -58.68 -16.92 -21.84
C GLU A 182 -57.60 -17.14 -22.94
N ALA A 183 -56.99 -18.34 -22.89
CA ALA A 183 -56.15 -19.09 -23.84
C ALA A 183 -54.63 -18.88 -23.74
N GLY A 184 -53.76 -19.89 -23.69
CA GLY A 184 -53.88 -21.34 -23.74
C GLY A 184 -52.49 -21.97 -24.03
N HIS A 185 -52.28 -23.22 -23.57
CA HIS A 185 -51.35 -24.25 -24.08
C HIS A 185 -49.83 -23.99 -23.92
N SER A 186 -49.10 -24.66 -23.03
CA SER A 186 -48.71 -26.09 -22.90
C SER A 186 -47.27 -26.33 -23.37
N HIS A 187 -46.41 -26.86 -22.50
CA HIS A 187 -45.47 -27.91 -22.89
C HIS A 187 -45.05 -28.73 -21.66
N ASP A 188 -45.39 -30.00 -21.75
CA ASP A 188 -45.09 -31.10 -20.84
C ASP A 188 -43.60 -31.48 -20.86
N GLY A 189 -43.12 -32.08 -19.76
CA GLY A 189 -41.81 -32.74 -19.71
C GLY A 189 -41.32 -33.13 -18.32
N GLU A 190 -42.01 -34.06 -17.65
CA GLU A 190 -41.48 -35.06 -16.69
C GLU A 190 -40.11 -35.62 -17.15
N ALA A 191 -39.21 -36.22 -16.35
CA ALA A 191 -39.03 -36.63 -14.95
C ALA A 191 -37.54 -37.07 -14.91
N GLY A 192 -36.78 -37.18 -13.82
CA GLY A 192 -37.00 -37.14 -12.40
C GLY A 192 -35.75 -37.75 -11.71
N GLN A 193 -35.82 -37.81 -10.38
CA GLN A 193 -34.96 -38.56 -9.45
C GLN A 193 -33.58 -37.95 -9.17
N GLY A 194 -33.17 -37.64 -7.94
CA GLY A 194 -33.76 -37.88 -6.63
C GLY A 194 -32.65 -37.71 -5.59
N HIS A 195 -32.93 -37.10 -4.45
CA HIS A 195 -32.23 -37.47 -3.22
C HIS A 195 -33.07 -37.10 -2.01
N GLU A 196 -33.33 -38.13 -1.20
CA GLU A 196 -34.14 -38.12 -0.01
C GLU A 196 -33.34 -37.65 1.21
N GLY A 197 -34.06 -37.00 2.13
CA GLY A 197 -33.88 -37.15 3.58
C GLY A 197 -32.95 -36.16 4.27
N LYS A 198 -33.50 -35.22 5.05
CA LYS A 198 -33.81 -35.45 6.47
C LYS A 198 -34.44 -34.19 7.11
N THR A 199 -35.57 -34.38 7.77
CA THR A 199 -36.26 -33.47 8.69
C THR A 199 -35.59 -33.57 10.08
N ASP A 200 -35.70 -32.73 11.11
CA ASP A 200 -36.63 -31.70 11.59
C ASP A 200 -35.88 -30.83 12.65
N GLU A 201 -36.57 -29.79 13.14
CA GLU A 201 -36.50 -29.21 14.51
C GLU A 201 -35.75 -27.88 14.78
N HIS A 202 -36.55 -26.81 14.74
CA HIS A 202 -36.83 -25.77 15.75
C HIS A 202 -35.83 -25.34 16.85
N GLY A 203 -35.78 -24.01 17.04
CA GLY A 203 -35.41 -23.26 18.27
C GLY A 203 -34.07 -22.54 18.11
N GLY A 204 -33.87 -21.25 18.37
CA GLY A 204 -34.54 -20.24 19.19
C GLY A 204 -33.43 -19.36 19.79
N ASP A 205 -33.70 -18.05 19.92
CA ASP A 205 -32.94 -17.02 20.67
C ASP A 205 -31.59 -16.55 20.07
N SER A 206 -31.42 -15.30 19.63
CA SER A 206 -31.52 -13.99 20.32
C SER A 206 -30.60 -13.87 21.54
N ALA A 207 -29.37 -13.36 21.34
CA ALA A 207 -28.63 -12.67 22.38
C ALA A 207 -27.68 -11.64 21.76
N HIS A 208 -28.03 -10.37 22.00
CA HIS A 208 -27.14 -9.22 21.95
C HIS A 208 -26.08 -9.35 23.04
N ASP A 209 -24.83 -9.04 22.74
CA ASP A 209 -23.74 -8.86 23.71
C ASP A 209 -23.18 -7.44 23.56
N ASP A 210 -23.76 -6.53 24.33
CA ASP A 210 -23.26 -5.18 24.55
C ASP A 210 -22.37 -5.21 25.79
N GLY A 211 -21.06 -5.30 25.59
CA GLY A 211 -20.05 -5.27 26.65
C GLY A 211 -19.72 -3.83 27.06
N GLU A 212 -20.51 -3.30 27.99
CA GLU A 212 -20.30 -2.03 28.69
C GLU A 212 -19.16 -2.17 29.72
N ALA A 213 -18.09 -1.37 29.60
CA ALA A 213 -17.06 -1.24 30.63
C ALA A 213 -17.02 0.22 31.12
N GLN A 214 -17.69 0.44 32.25
CA GLN A 214 -17.60 1.67 33.05
C GLN A 214 -16.32 1.66 33.90
N GLY A 215 -15.76 2.85 34.11
CA GLY A 215 -14.47 3.10 34.75
C GLY A 215 -14.46 3.10 36.28
N HIS A 216 -13.84 4.14 36.84
CA HIS A 216 -13.34 4.34 38.22
C HIS A 216 -11.92 3.73 38.39
N ASP A 217 -10.88 4.46 38.79
CA ASP A 217 -10.80 5.41 39.89
C ASP A 217 -9.62 6.40 39.72
N ALA A 218 -9.80 7.61 40.24
CA ALA A 218 -8.84 8.71 40.25
C ALA A 218 -7.88 8.58 41.44
N SER A 219 -6.61 8.96 41.26
CA SER A 219 -5.87 9.56 42.37
C SER A 219 -4.92 10.64 41.86
N GLU A 220 -5.21 11.84 42.33
CA GLU A 220 -4.45 13.07 42.16
C GLU A 220 -3.14 12.99 42.95
N THR A 221 -2.04 13.49 42.39
CA THR A 221 -1.00 14.15 43.18
C THR A 221 -0.57 15.41 42.46
N GLU A 222 -0.76 16.53 43.17
CA GLU A 222 -0.36 17.87 42.78
C GLU A 222 1.16 18.04 42.86
N GLY A 223 1.69 19.00 42.09
CA GLY A 223 2.77 19.82 42.61
C GLY A 223 3.78 20.39 41.61
N ALA A 224 3.73 21.71 41.46
CA ALA A 224 4.85 22.65 41.30
C ALA A 224 5.20 23.16 39.88
N HIS A 225 4.47 24.22 39.51
CA HIS A 225 4.96 25.55 39.15
C HIS A 225 6.47 25.77 38.89
N GLY A 226 6.76 26.43 37.77
CA GLY A 226 8.00 27.17 37.53
C GLY A 226 7.96 27.93 36.21
N ALA A 227 7.55 29.20 36.27
CA ALA A 227 7.43 30.12 35.14
C ALA A 227 8.74 30.86 34.83
N SER A 228 8.75 31.52 33.66
CA SER A 228 9.59 32.65 33.23
C SER A 228 11.05 32.30 32.86
N GLU A 229 11.70 32.88 31.85
CA GLU A 229 11.65 34.25 31.34
C GLU A 229 11.97 34.31 29.83
N ALA A 230 11.29 35.24 29.15
CA ALA A 230 11.68 35.75 27.85
C ALA A 230 12.79 36.78 28.02
N ALA A 231 13.91 36.62 27.33
CA ALA A 231 14.93 37.65 27.19
C ALA A 231 14.82 38.28 25.80
N THR A 232 14.17 39.44 25.75
CA THR A 232 14.36 40.41 24.68
C THR A 232 15.65 41.16 24.98
N THR A 233 16.55 41.27 24.00
CA THR A 233 17.58 42.29 24.00
C THR A 233 17.45 43.12 22.74
N ASP A 234 17.56 44.41 23.01
CA ASP A 234 17.19 45.57 22.25
C ASP A 234 18.46 46.45 22.11
N HIS A 235 18.42 47.38 21.17
CA HIS A 235 19.40 48.43 20.81
C HIS A 235 20.67 48.07 20.01
N GLY A 236 20.76 48.70 18.84
CA GLY A 236 22.00 48.89 18.10
C GLY A 236 21.88 49.75 16.84
N ALA A 237 21.18 50.87 16.88
CA ALA A 237 21.25 51.90 15.84
C ALA A 237 22.65 52.57 15.88
N GLY A 238 23.37 52.52 14.75
CA GLY A 238 24.63 53.22 14.55
C GLY A 238 24.60 54.01 13.24
N SER A 239 24.31 55.30 13.35
CA SER A 239 24.63 56.31 12.34
C SER A 239 26.03 56.84 12.63
N ALA A 240 26.93 56.85 11.64
CA ALA A 240 27.89 57.93 11.37
C ALA A 240 28.91 57.54 10.29
N SER A 241 28.81 58.20 9.13
CA SER A 241 29.87 58.78 8.27
C SER A 241 29.62 58.51 6.79
#